data_AF-A0A5E4QP27-F1
#
_entry.id   AF-A0A5E4QP27-F1
#
_cell.length_a   1.000
_cell.length_b   1.000
_cell.length_c   1.000
_cell.angle_alpha   90.00
_cell.angle_beta   90.00
_cell.angle_gamma   90.00
#
_symmetry.space_group_name_H-M   'P 1'
#
loop_
_entity.id
_entity.type
_entity.pdbx_description
1 polymer ?
#
loop_
_entity_poly.entity_id
_entity_poly.type
_entity_poly.pdbx_seq_one_letter_code
_entity_poly.pdbx_strand_id
1 'polypeptide(L)'
;MYKLCFQDDELFTDEWDFEGVEEDIKEDLDLTIIQRCEVLQVTHQPSRMEIKLKNNKKEKGTCLIEGVWMNTPLQEGEIVSILASRNASGSFVINNTSGLLSLRPDHLISTTSVVAGVFCKRKAVLQERWRGIDSANTAMTVGILIHELVQKALTSDILDVKELRTQCDDIIKDSIQMLYDCGITESEARANMDVYPSQKAKWNGHIDKVLDIEENICCPKLGLKGKIDATLQVTIHEKGGKSSEVVALELKSGRASGSAEHRGQLILYGMMMKTKLISEK
;
A
#
# COMPACT_ATOMS: atom_id res chain seq x y z
N MET A 1 -70.20 42.08 -49.07
CA MET A 1 -69.77 42.87 -50.26
C MET A 1 -68.29 42.51 -50.49
N TYR A 2 -67.97 42.10 -51.72
CA TYR A 2 -66.64 41.74 -52.26
C TYR A 2 -65.98 40.39 -51.88
N LYS A 3 -65.21 39.90 -52.86
CA LYS A 3 -64.79 38.53 -53.23
C LYS A 3 -63.29 38.59 -53.57
N LEU A 4 -62.61 37.43 -53.60
CA LEU A 4 -61.26 37.09 -54.16
C LEU A 4 -60.07 37.25 -53.18
N CYS A 5 -58.98 36.47 -53.17
CA CYS A 5 -58.52 35.14 -53.68
C CYS A 5 -57.10 34.96 -53.06
N PHE A 6 -56.78 33.85 -52.37
CA PHE A 6 -55.82 32.75 -52.71
C PHE A 6 -54.30 33.01 -52.58
N GLN A 7 -53.60 31.93 -52.14
CA GLN A 7 -52.16 31.57 -52.21
C GLN A 7 -51.24 32.24 -51.16
N ASP A 8 -50.27 31.60 -50.47
CA ASP A 8 -49.46 30.36 -50.60
C ASP A 8 -49.11 29.87 -49.16
N ASP A 9 -49.09 28.57 -48.83
CA ASP A 9 -48.02 27.56 -49.01
C ASP A 9 -46.79 27.73 -48.08
N GLU A 10 -46.34 26.59 -47.52
CA GLU A 10 -45.07 26.36 -46.78
C GLU A 10 -44.99 26.79 -45.30
N LEU A 11 -44.42 26.06 -44.34
CA LEU A 11 -43.69 24.79 -44.32
C LEU A 11 -43.60 24.28 -42.86
N PHE A 12 -43.60 22.96 -42.70
CA PHE A 12 -43.14 22.26 -41.51
C PHE A 12 -41.66 22.57 -41.20
N THR A 13 -41.34 22.83 -39.94
CA THR A 13 -40.07 22.49 -39.23
C THR A 13 -40.38 22.68 -37.73
N ASP A 14 -40.75 21.69 -36.94
CA ASP A 14 -39.89 20.58 -36.46
C ASP A 14 -38.45 21.05 -36.20
N GLU A 15 -38.29 22.02 -35.29
CA GLU A 15 -37.04 22.22 -34.56
C GLU A 15 -36.87 21.04 -33.59
N TRP A 16 -36.34 19.95 -34.13
CA TRP A 16 -35.70 18.93 -33.33
C TRP A 16 -34.44 19.57 -32.75
N ASP A 17 -34.47 19.92 -31.46
CA ASP A 17 -33.26 20.20 -30.67
C ASP A 17 -32.42 18.92 -30.60
N PHE A 18 -31.60 18.72 -31.64
CA PHE A 18 -30.53 17.74 -31.71
C PHE A 18 -29.32 18.23 -30.88
N GLU A 19 -29.53 18.63 -29.63
CA GLU A 19 -28.45 18.71 -28.62
C GLU A 19 -28.18 17.29 -28.08
N GLY A 20 -27.85 16.41 -29.01
CA GLY A 20 -27.57 14.99 -28.76
C GLY A 20 -26.56 14.47 -29.77
N VAL A 21 -25.70 15.34 -30.29
CA VAL A 21 -24.50 14.88 -31.00
C VAL A 21 -23.64 14.22 -29.93
N GLU A 22 -23.69 12.89 -29.92
CA GLU A 22 -22.68 12.02 -29.33
C GLU A 22 -21.32 12.61 -29.72
N GLU A 23 -20.69 13.37 -28.81
CA GLU A 23 -19.26 13.59 -28.89
C GLU A 23 -18.68 12.18 -28.88
N ASP A 24 -18.18 11.72 -30.04
CA ASP A 24 -17.28 10.58 -30.13
C ASP A 24 -16.17 10.83 -29.11
N ILE A 25 -16.34 10.28 -27.90
CA ILE A 25 -15.41 10.46 -26.81
C ILE A 25 -14.17 9.69 -27.23
N LYS A 26 -13.20 10.39 -27.80
CA LYS A 26 -11.90 9.81 -28.12
C LYS A 26 -11.35 9.18 -26.84
N GLU A 27 -11.30 7.85 -26.81
CA GLU A 27 -10.72 7.10 -25.71
C GLU A 27 -9.19 7.07 -25.85
N ASP A 28 -8.55 8.15 -25.45
CA ASP A 28 -7.09 8.33 -25.51
C ASP A 28 -6.38 8.00 -24.18
N LEU A 29 -7.14 7.70 -23.13
CA LEU A 29 -6.61 7.38 -21.82
C LEU A 29 -5.90 6.02 -21.80
N ASP A 30 -4.59 6.01 -21.57
CA ASP A 30 -3.81 4.77 -21.43
C ASP A 30 -3.70 4.30 -19.98
N LEU A 31 -4.47 3.28 -19.60
CA LEU A 31 -4.49 2.71 -18.25
C LEU A 31 -3.42 1.63 -18.02
N THR A 32 -2.49 1.38 -18.96
CA THR A 32 -1.37 0.45 -18.73
C THR A 32 -0.34 0.96 -17.72
N ILE A 33 -0.33 2.26 -17.46
CA ILE A 33 0.50 2.92 -16.44
C ILE A 33 -0.41 3.38 -15.31
N ILE A 34 0.03 3.16 -14.06
CA ILE A 34 -0.73 3.60 -12.90
C ILE A 34 -0.88 5.12 -12.89
N GLN A 35 -2.12 5.60 -12.93
CA GLN A 35 -2.43 7.02 -12.95
C GLN A 35 -3.70 7.35 -12.18
N ARG A 36 -3.85 8.64 -11.85
CA ARG A 36 -5.01 9.16 -11.13
C ARG A 36 -6.09 9.56 -12.11
N CYS A 37 -7.30 9.10 -11.83
CA CYS A 37 -8.48 9.38 -12.63
C CYS A 37 -9.66 9.75 -11.73
N GLU A 38 -10.47 10.66 -12.23
CA GLU A 38 -11.81 10.96 -11.72
C GLU A 38 -12.81 10.02 -12.36
N VAL A 39 -13.71 9.45 -11.55
CA VAL A 39 -14.81 8.61 -12.01
C VAL A 39 -15.93 9.51 -12.53
N LEU A 40 -16.21 9.46 -13.83
CA LEU A 40 -17.28 10.24 -14.45
C LEU A 40 -18.63 9.54 -14.37
N GLN A 41 -18.63 8.22 -14.60
CA GLN A 41 -19.86 7.42 -14.66
C GLN A 41 -19.56 6.00 -14.20
N VAL A 42 -20.48 5.42 -13.44
CA VAL A 42 -20.42 4.02 -13.00
C VAL A 42 -21.67 3.27 -13.47
N THR A 43 -21.49 2.27 -14.34
CA THR A 43 -22.57 1.45 -14.86
C THR A 43 -22.41 0.02 -14.37
N HIS A 44 -23.38 -0.47 -13.60
CA HIS A 44 -23.36 -1.84 -13.10
C HIS A 44 -24.04 -2.79 -14.09
N GLN A 45 -23.30 -3.80 -14.54
CA GLN A 45 -23.84 -4.93 -15.29
C GLN A 45 -23.79 -6.21 -14.41
N PRO A 46 -24.54 -7.27 -14.74
CA PRO A 46 -24.62 -8.46 -13.89
C PRO A 46 -23.27 -9.16 -13.64
N SER A 47 -22.34 -9.10 -14.60
CA SER A 47 -21.04 -9.80 -14.55
C SER A 47 -19.83 -8.88 -14.45
N ARG A 48 -20.03 -7.56 -14.61
CA ARG A 48 -18.95 -6.56 -14.65
C ARG A 48 -19.48 -5.18 -14.29
N MET A 49 -18.59 -4.33 -13.80
CA MET A 49 -18.85 -2.90 -13.61
C MET A 49 -18.08 -2.14 -14.68
N GLU A 50 -18.75 -1.27 -15.41
CA GLU A 50 -18.13 -0.40 -16.40
C GLU A 50 -17.97 0.99 -15.81
N ILE A 51 -16.75 1.53 -15.86
CA ILE A 51 -16.45 2.86 -15.34
C ILE A 51 -15.87 3.73 -16.44
N LYS A 52 -16.41 4.95 -16.57
CA LYS A 52 -15.83 5.99 -17.41
C LYS A 52 -14.95 6.87 -16.56
N LEU A 53 -13.73 7.08 -17.02
CA LEU A 53 -12.67 7.74 -16.28
C LEU A 53 -12.16 8.95 -17.05
N LYS A 54 -11.67 9.92 -16.30
CA LYS A 54 -10.99 11.10 -16.83
C LYS A 54 -9.72 11.37 -16.04
N ASN A 55 -8.59 11.53 -16.72
CA ASN A 55 -7.36 11.93 -16.04
C ASN A 55 -7.20 13.46 -15.94
N ASN A 56 -6.09 13.88 -15.33
CA ASN A 56 -5.75 15.30 -15.18
C ASN A 56 -5.56 16.03 -16.51
N LYS A 57 -5.22 15.31 -17.60
CA LYS A 57 -5.08 15.88 -18.95
C LYS A 57 -6.42 15.99 -19.69
N LYS A 58 -7.53 15.61 -19.04
CA LYS A 58 -8.88 15.50 -19.62
C LYS A 58 -9.01 14.39 -20.67
N GLU A 59 -8.04 13.49 -20.76
CA GLU A 59 -8.14 12.26 -21.55
C GLU A 59 -9.19 11.37 -20.89
N LYS A 60 -10.08 10.81 -21.70
CA LYS A 60 -11.19 9.98 -21.23
C LYS A 60 -10.95 8.54 -21.65
N GLY A 61 -11.47 7.59 -20.88
CA GLY A 61 -11.42 6.18 -21.26
C GLY A 61 -12.34 5.33 -20.42
N THR A 62 -12.69 4.18 -20.96
CA THR A 62 -13.56 3.21 -20.31
C THR A 62 -12.74 2.04 -19.77
N CYS A 63 -13.02 1.64 -18.53
CA CYS A 63 -12.43 0.45 -17.92
C CYS A 63 -13.53 -0.48 -17.43
N LEU A 64 -13.35 -1.77 -17.69
CA LEU A 64 -14.20 -2.83 -17.19
C LEU A 64 -13.60 -3.41 -15.91
N ILE A 65 -14.41 -3.52 -14.87
CA ILE A 65 -14.05 -4.07 -13.56
C ILE A 65 -14.80 -5.38 -13.37
N GLU A 66 -14.07 -6.43 -13.04
CA GLU A 66 -14.58 -7.79 -12.89
C GLU A 66 -14.12 -8.42 -11.57
N GLY A 67 -14.81 -9.49 -11.16
CA GLY A 67 -14.43 -10.29 -10.00
C GLY A 67 -14.56 -9.55 -8.67
N VAL A 68 -13.56 -9.70 -7.79
CA VAL A 68 -13.61 -9.18 -6.42
C VAL A 68 -13.67 -7.65 -6.36
N TRP A 69 -13.17 -6.99 -7.41
CA TRP A 69 -13.11 -5.53 -7.52
C TRP A 69 -14.47 -4.88 -7.71
N MET A 70 -15.48 -5.61 -8.17
CA MET A 70 -16.85 -5.10 -8.28
C MET A 70 -17.48 -4.71 -6.94
N ASN A 71 -16.92 -5.20 -5.82
CA ASN A 71 -17.36 -4.85 -4.48
C ASN A 71 -16.79 -3.49 -3.99
N THR A 72 -15.98 -2.82 -4.81
CA THR A 72 -15.45 -1.49 -4.49
C THR A 72 -16.59 -0.47 -4.59
N PRO A 73 -16.85 0.32 -3.53
CA PRO A 73 -17.99 1.25 -3.50
C PRO A 73 -17.64 2.53 -4.29
N LEU A 74 -17.50 2.40 -5.61
CA LEU A 74 -17.20 3.51 -6.51
C LEU A 74 -18.43 4.41 -6.70
N GLN A 75 -18.19 5.72 -6.70
CA GLN A 75 -19.21 6.74 -6.99
C GLN A 75 -18.69 7.75 -8.01
N GLU A 76 -19.62 8.41 -8.72
CA GLU A 76 -19.30 9.51 -9.62
C GLU A 76 -18.67 10.68 -8.84
N GLY A 77 -17.64 11.28 -9.42
CA GLY A 77 -16.82 12.32 -8.80
C GLY A 77 -15.70 11.81 -7.87
N GLU A 78 -15.59 10.51 -7.61
CA GLU A 78 -14.49 9.98 -6.80
C GLU A 78 -13.17 9.95 -7.56
N ILE A 79 -12.07 10.15 -6.82
CA ILE A 79 -10.70 10.01 -7.34
C ILE A 79 -10.20 8.61 -7.04
N VAL A 80 -9.71 7.94 -8.08
CA VAL A 80 -9.10 6.61 -8.03
C VAL A 80 -7.70 6.63 -8.63
N SER A 81 -6.84 5.75 -8.14
CA SER A 81 -5.59 5.40 -8.81
C SER A 81 -5.79 4.03 -9.46
N ILE A 82 -5.56 3.95 -10.76
CA ILE A 82 -5.94 2.79 -11.56
C ILE A 82 -4.78 2.30 -12.43
N LEU A 83 -4.64 0.99 -12.49
CA LEU A 83 -3.77 0.25 -13.40
C LEU A 83 -4.61 -0.87 -14.01
N ALA A 84 -4.73 -0.90 -15.33
CA ALA A 84 -5.51 -1.90 -16.04
C ALA A 84 -4.66 -2.59 -17.10
N SER A 85 -5.12 -3.76 -17.54
CA SER A 85 -4.52 -4.49 -18.66
C SER A 85 -5.50 -4.56 -19.81
N ARG A 86 -5.00 -4.58 -21.05
CA ARG A 86 -5.87 -4.75 -22.22
C ARG A 86 -6.28 -6.20 -22.34
N ASN A 87 -7.57 -6.45 -22.55
CA ASN A 87 -8.07 -7.78 -22.88
C ASN A 87 -7.84 -8.09 -24.37
N ALA A 88 -8.27 -9.27 -24.82
CA ALA A 88 -8.17 -9.69 -26.22
C ALA A 88 -8.97 -8.78 -27.18
N SER A 89 -9.96 -8.04 -26.70
CA SER A 89 -10.72 -7.05 -27.50
C SER A 89 -10.11 -5.65 -27.47
N GLY A 90 -8.96 -5.46 -26.82
CA GLY A 90 -8.28 -4.17 -26.71
C GLY A 90 -8.82 -3.23 -25.63
N SER A 91 -9.89 -3.60 -24.93
CA SER A 91 -10.51 -2.82 -23.85
C SER A 91 -9.72 -2.97 -22.55
N PHE A 92 -9.69 -1.91 -21.73
CA PHE A 92 -9.05 -1.98 -20.41
C PHE A 92 -9.91 -2.78 -19.42
N VAL A 93 -9.28 -3.75 -18.75
CA VAL A 93 -9.92 -4.63 -17.78
C VAL A 93 -9.09 -4.72 -16.50
N ILE A 94 -9.80 -4.73 -15.38
CA ILE A 94 -9.29 -5.09 -14.06
C ILE A 94 -10.07 -6.30 -13.57
N ASN A 95 -9.36 -7.35 -13.19
CA ASN A 95 -9.95 -8.59 -12.71
C ASN A 95 -9.10 -9.18 -11.58
N ASN A 96 -9.37 -10.43 -11.19
CA ASN A 96 -8.67 -11.08 -10.07
C ASN A 96 -7.19 -11.41 -10.34
N THR A 97 -6.74 -11.32 -11.60
CA THR A 97 -5.38 -11.71 -12.01
C THR A 97 -4.55 -10.55 -12.55
N SER A 98 -5.19 -9.50 -13.06
CA SER A 98 -4.54 -8.36 -13.68
C SER A 98 -5.18 -7.03 -13.28
N GLY A 99 -4.33 -6.04 -13.05
CA GLY A 99 -4.71 -4.68 -12.70
C GLY A 99 -4.71 -4.39 -11.19
N LEU A 100 -4.91 -3.13 -10.87
CA LEU A 100 -4.98 -2.60 -9.52
C LEU A 100 -5.91 -1.40 -9.51
N LEU A 101 -6.77 -1.33 -8.51
CA LEU A 101 -7.63 -0.18 -8.25
C LEU A 101 -7.43 0.26 -6.80
N SER A 102 -7.07 1.52 -6.59
CA SER A 102 -6.98 2.15 -5.28
C SER A 102 -7.97 3.31 -5.18
N LEU A 103 -8.91 3.18 -4.26
CA LEU A 103 -9.94 4.17 -3.98
C LEU A 103 -9.40 5.28 -3.08
N ARG A 104 -9.64 6.55 -3.43
CA ARG A 104 -9.20 7.72 -2.67
C ARG A 104 -7.71 7.65 -2.31
N PRO A 105 -6.82 7.61 -3.33
CA PRO A 105 -5.39 7.37 -3.15
C PRO A 105 -4.66 8.45 -2.32
N ASP A 106 -5.27 9.62 -2.09
CA ASP A 106 -4.73 10.67 -1.22
C ASP A 106 -4.92 10.38 0.28
N HIS A 107 -5.82 9.46 0.63
CA HIS A 107 -5.96 8.99 2.01
C HIS A 107 -4.97 7.86 2.28
N LEU A 108 -3.78 8.20 2.79
CA LEU A 108 -2.75 7.21 3.08
C LEU A 108 -3.07 6.39 4.33
N ILE A 109 -3.36 5.10 4.11
CA ILE A 109 -3.60 4.12 5.18
C ILE A 109 -2.28 3.41 5.52
N SER A 110 -2.03 3.19 6.82
CA SER A 110 -0.82 2.47 7.24
C SER A 110 -0.87 0.99 6.84
N THR A 111 0.25 0.41 6.43
CA THR A 111 0.32 -1.02 6.10
C THR A 111 -0.11 -1.90 7.26
N THR A 112 0.22 -1.53 8.49
CA THR A 112 -0.21 -2.19 9.72
C THR A 112 -1.73 -2.14 9.91
N SER A 113 -2.39 -1.00 9.63
CA SER A 113 -3.86 -0.91 9.62
C SER A 113 -4.48 -1.84 8.57
N VAL A 114 -3.91 -1.89 7.36
CA VAL A 114 -4.43 -2.72 6.26
C VAL A 114 -4.40 -4.19 6.63
N VAL A 115 -3.26 -4.69 7.13
CA VAL A 115 -3.13 -6.10 7.51
C VAL A 115 -3.99 -6.46 8.73
N ALA A 116 -4.09 -5.57 9.73
CA ALA A 116 -5.00 -5.76 10.87
C ALA A 116 -6.48 -5.82 10.45
N GLY A 117 -6.82 -5.13 9.35
CA GLY A 117 -8.17 -5.11 8.77
C GLY A 117 -8.59 -6.41 8.10
N VAL A 118 -7.66 -7.32 7.81
CA VAL A 118 -7.95 -8.62 7.15
C VAL A 118 -8.87 -9.48 8.01
N PHE A 119 -8.65 -9.50 9.33
CA PHE A 119 -9.49 -10.27 10.25
C PHE A 119 -10.69 -9.48 10.76
N CYS A 120 -10.50 -8.19 11.05
CA CYS A 120 -11.58 -7.34 11.55
C CYS A 120 -11.40 -5.88 11.12
N LYS A 121 -12.13 -5.47 10.08
CA LYS A 121 -12.14 -4.09 9.58
C LYS A 121 -12.48 -3.08 10.67
N ARG A 122 -13.47 -3.39 11.53
CA ARG A 122 -13.87 -2.51 12.63
C ARG A 122 -12.73 -2.30 13.63
N LYS A 123 -12.01 -3.37 14.01
CA LYS A 123 -10.86 -3.28 14.92
C LYS A 123 -9.80 -2.34 14.37
N ALA A 124 -9.42 -2.49 13.09
CA ALA A 124 -8.42 -1.64 12.47
C ALA A 124 -8.82 -0.15 12.48
N VAL A 125 -10.07 0.16 12.14
CA VAL A 125 -10.58 1.55 12.18
C VAL A 125 -10.58 2.12 13.61
N LEU A 126 -10.97 1.33 14.61
CA LEU A 126 -10.98 1.76 16.01
C LEU A 126 -9.55 2.01 16.52
N GLN A 127 -8.61 1.09 16.25
CA GLN A 127 -7.21 1.25 16.65
C GLN A 127 -6.56 2.49 16.02
N GLU A 128 -6.90 2.79 14.76
CA GLU A 128 -6.37 3.96 14.08
C GLU A 128 -6.94 5.29 14.64
N ARG A 129 -8.23 5.31 15.01
CA ARG A 129 -8.89 6.49 15.58
C ARG A 129 -8.56 6.74 17.05
N TRP A 130 -8.32 5.68 17.83
CA TRP A 130 -8.06 5.75 19.26
C TRP A 130 -6.67 5.20 19.60
N ARG A 131 -5.64 5.86 19.11
CA ARG A 131 -4.25 5.50 19.39
C ARG A 131 -3.91 5.77 20.86
N GLY A 132 -3.10 4.90 21.45
CA GLY A 132 -2.56 5.09 22.81
C GLY A 132 -3.46 4.64 23.96
N ILE A 133 -4.56 3.91 23.68
CA ILE A 133 -5.37 3.26 24.72
C ILE A 133 -4.67 1.99 25.26
N ASP A 134 -3.85 1.34 24.42
CA ASP A 134 -3.13 0.14 24.82
C ASP A 134 -2.09 0.49 25.88
N SER A 135 -2.18 -0.14 27.06
CA SER A 135 -1.20 0.03 28.12
C SER A 135 0.13 -0.61 27.72
N ALA A 136 1.24 0.03 28.11
CA ALA A 136 2.56 -0.55 27.96
C ALA A 136 2.56 -1.93 28.63
N ASN A 137 2.86 -2.96 27.85
CA ASN A 137 2.97 -4.33 28.34
C ASN A 137 4.40 -4.84 28.14
N THR A 138 4.78 -5.82 28.97
CA THR A 138 6.13 -6.39 28.98
C THR A 138 6.60 -6.84 27.60
N ALA A 139 5.71 -7.44 26.80
CA ALA A 139 6.06 -7.93 25.47
C ALA A 139 6.38 -6.78 24.50
N MET A 140 5.61 -5.69 24.54
CA MET A 140 5.88 -4.49 23.74
C MET A 140 7.17 -3.80 24.16
N THR A 141 7.39 -3.63 25.47
CA THR A 141 8.63 -3.04 25.99
C THR A 141 9.85 -3.85 25.55
N VAL A 142 9.84 -5.16 25.76
CA VAL A 142 10.92 -6.05 25.30
C VAL A 142 11.10 -5.96 23.78
N GLY A 143 10.01 -5.88 23.01
CA GLY A 143 10.07 -5.68 21.56
C GLY A 143 10.79 -4.40 21.15
N ILE A 144 10.51 -3.29 21.82
CA ILE A 144 11.18 -2.00 21.55
C ILE A 144 12.68 -2.12 21.82
N LEU A 145 13.09 -2.70 22.96
CA LEU A 145 14.51 -2.87 23.29
C LEU A 145 15.25 -3.75 22.27
N ILE A 146 14.59 -4.80 21.76
CA ILE A 146 15.15 -5.68 20.73
C ILE A 146 15.29 -4.94 19.40
N HIS A 147 14.28 -4.17 18.99
CA HIS A 147 14.36 -3.38 17.76
C HIS A 147 15.53 -2.40 17.84
N GLU A 148 15.67 -1.68 18.97
CA GLU A 148 16.78 -0.75 19.17
C GLU A 148 18.15 -1.45 19.11
N LEU A 149 18.28 -2.62 19.74
CA LEU A 149 19.51 -3.42 19.71
C LEU A 149 19.87 -3.80 18.26
N VAL A 150 18.92 -4.31 17.49
CA VAL A 150 19.15 -4.73 16.11
C VAL A 150 19.49 -3.51 15.24
N GLN A 151 18.82 -2.38 15.44
CA GLN A 151 19.12 -1.14 14.73
C GLN A 151 20.54 -0.64 15.02
N LYS A 152 20.97 -0.63 16.29
CA LYS A 152 22.35 -0.28 16.69
C LYS A 152 23.38 -1.25 16.08
N ALA A 153 23.08 -2.55 16.11
CA ALA A 153 23.95 -3.58 15.55
C ALA A 153 24.11 -3.44 14.03
N LEU A 154 23.02 -3.20 13.30
CA LEU A 154 23.04 -2.97 11.85
C LEU A 154 23.80 -1.69 11.49
N THR A 155 23.56 -0.60 12.22
CA THR A 155 24.16 0.71 11.92
C THR A 155 25.67 0.73 12.19
N SER A 156 26.12 0.03 13.24
CA SER A 156 27.51 0.00 13.67
C SER A 156 28.28 -1.24 13.18
N ASP A 157 27.66 -2.07 12.34
CA ASP A 157 28.20 -3.34 11.81
C ASP A 157 28.76 -4.27 12.92
N ILE A 158 28.01 -4.40 14.01
CA ILE A 158 28.43 -5.19 15.17
C ILE A 158 28.11 -6.66 14.92
N LEU A 159 29.15 -7.46 14.77
CA LEU A 159 29.05 -8.92 14.61
C LEU A 159 29.49 -9.69 15.86
N ASP A 160 30.20 -9.05 16.78
CA ASP A 160 30.70 -9.70 18.00
C ASP A 160 29.62 -9.77 19.08
N VAL A 161 29.44 -10.96 19.65
CA VAL A 161 28.42 -11.23 20.66
C VAL A 161 28.70 -10.47 21.97
N LYS A 162 29.97 -10.24 22.33
CA LYS A 162 30.31 -9.50 23.56
C LYS A 162 29.97 -8.02 23.42
N GLU A 163 30.24 -7.46 22.25
CA GLU A 163 29.85 -6.09 21.94
C GLU A 163 28.33 -5.93 21.91
N LEU A 164 27.59 -6.86 21.29
CA LEU A 164 26.12 -6.87 21.34
C LEU A 164 25.58 -6.90 22.77
N ARG A 165 26.17 -7.71 23.66
CA ARG A 165 25.78 -7.74 25.08
C ARG A 165 26.04 -6.42 25.80
N THR A 166 27.13 -5.75 25.46
CA THR A 166 27.43 -4.40 26.00
C THR A 166 26.40 -3.38 25.52
N GLN A 167 25.97 -3.47 24.26
CA GLN A 167 24.88 -2.63 23.74
C GLN A 167 23.54 -2.94 24.43
N CYS A 168 23.21 -4.21 24.69
CA CYS A 168 22.02 -4.57 25.49
C CYS A 168 22.06 -3.90 26.88
N ASP A 169 23.22 -3.95 27.53
CA ASP A 169 23.45 -3.34 28.83
C ASP A 169 23.13 -1.85 28.86
N ASP A 170 23.62 -1.13 27.86
CA ASP A 170 23.45 0.32 27.76
C ASP A 170 22.00 0.68 27.42
N ILE A 171 21.36 -0.04 26.49
CA ILE A 171 19.93 0.17 26.16
C ILE A 171 19.04 -0.03 27.39
N ILE A 172 19.29 -1.06 28.21
CA ILE A 172 18.51 -1.34 29.41
C ILE A 172 18.65 -0.19 30.42
N LYS A 173 19.87 0.33 30.63
CA LYS A 173 20.12 1.48 31.52
C LYS A 173 19.46 2.75 31.03
N ASP A 174 19.44 2.97 29.72
CA ASP A 174 18.79 4.16 29.13
C ASP A 174 17.25 4.06 29.19
N SER A 175 16.71 2.84 29.34
CA SER A 175 15.27 2.56 29.25
C SER A 175 14.55 2.39 30.61
N ILE A 176 15.14 2.84 31.72
CA ILE A 176 14.62 2.61 33.09
C ILE A 176 13.14 3.02 33.26
N GLN A 177 12.73 4.16 32.69
CA GLN A 177 11.33 4.62 32.80
C GLN A 177 10.35 3.61 32.17
N MET A 178 10.68 3.08 30.99
CA MET A 178 9.83 2.11 30.31
C MET A 178 9.74 0.79 31.07
N LEU A 179 10.85 0.37 31.70
CA LEU A 179 10.87 -0.83 32.53
C LEU A 179 9.98 -0.67 33.77
N TYR A 180 10.05 0.51 34.40
CA TYR A 180 9.20 0.87 35.54
C TYR A 180 7.71 0.86 35.15
N ASP A 181 7.35 1.48 34.04
CA ASP A 181 5.96 1.59 33.58
C ASP A 181 5.32 0.22 33.30
N CYS A 182 6.09 -0.76 32.80
CA CYS A 182 5.60 -2.12 32.57
C CYS A 182 5.89 -3.10 33.70
N GLY A 183 6.50 -2.65 34.81
CA GLY A 183 6.78 -3.46 36.00
C GLY A 183 7.76 -4.61 35.79
N ILE A 184 8.77 -4.45 34.93
CA ILE A 184 9.83 -5.45 34.70
C ILE A 184 11.15 -4.98 35.32
N THR A 185 11.91 -5.91 35.90
CA THR A 185 13.25 -5.60 36.42
C THR A 185 14.31 -5.60 35.32
N GLU A 186 15.44 -4.91 35.53
CA GLU A 186 16.58 -4.94 34.60
C GLU A 186 17.11 -6.37 34.36
N SER A 187 17.10 -7.21 35.39
CA SER A 187 17.54 -8.61 35.31
C SER A 187 16.62 -9.41 34.38
N GLU A 188 15.31 -9.22 34.50
CA GLU A 188 14.33 -9.87 33.62
C GLU A 188 14.42 -9.32 32.18
N ALA A 189 14.59 -8.00 32.00
CA ALA A 189 14.76 -7.40 30.68
C ALA A 189 15.99 -7.99 29.96
N ARG A 190 17.11 -8.09 30.67
CA ARG A 190 18.35 -8.72 30.20
C ARG A 190 18.16 -10.17 29.83
N ALA A 191 17.50 -10.96 30.68
CA ALA A 191 17.22 -12.36 30.40
C ALA A 191 16.37 -12.55 29.13
N ASN A 192 15.41 -11.65 28.90
CA ASN A 192 14.61 -11.64 27.67
C ASN A 192 15.42 -11.24 26.42
N MET A 193 16.37 -10.32 26.55
CA MET A 193 17.21 -9.85 25.43
C MET A 193 18.39 -10.78 25.08
N ASP A 194 18.99 -11.48 26.04
CA ASP A 194 20.19 -12.33 25.81
C ASP A 194 19.93 -13.53 24.88
N VAL A 195 18.65 -13.86 24.66
CA VAL A 195 18.24 -14.92 23.72
C VAL A 195 18.56 -14.57 22.26
N TYR A 196 18.59 -13.29 21.90
CA TYR A 196 18.71 -12.84 20.49
C TYR A 196 20.15 -12.84 19.94
N PRO A 197 21.18 -12.35 20.67
CA PRO A 197 22.56 -12.38 20.21
C PRO A 197 23.08 -13.79 19.91
N SER A 198 22.48 -14.82 20.51
CA SER A 198 22.89 -16.22 20.36
C SER A 198 22.16 -16.97 19.24
N GLN A 199 21.15 -16.36 18.60
CA GLN A 199 20.39 -17.01 17.53
C GLN A 199 21.15 -16.95 16.20
N LYS A 200 21.53 -18.12 15.69
CA LYS A 200 22.07 -18.25 14.34
C LYS A 200 20.98 -18.67 13.36
N ALA A 201 20.52 -17.74 12.53
CA ALA A 201 19.67 -18.06 11.40
C ALA A 201 20.52 -18.57 10.22
N LYS A 202 20.08 -19.65 9.57
CA LYS A 202 20.66 -20.10 8.29
C LYS A 202 19.96 -19.36 7.16
N TRP A 203 20.43 -18.17 6.82
CA TRP A 203 20.07 -17.51 5.59
C TRP A 203 21.25 -17.57 4.61
N ASN A 204 20.98 -18.00 3.38
CA ASN A 204 22.00 -18.13 2.35
C ASN A 204 22.12 -16.80 1.58
N GLY A 205 22.64 -15.79 2.27
CA GLY A 205 22.81 -14.44 1.76
C GLY A 205 23.73 -13.62 2.65
N HIS A 206 24.01 -12.40 2.22
CA HIS A 206 24.78 -11.42 2.96
C HIS A 206 24.10 -10.05 2.88
N ILE A 207 24.15 -9.29 3.97
CA ILE A 207 23.73 -7.90 4.00
C ILE A 207 24.93 -7.08 3.53
N ASP A 208 24.83 -6.51 2.33
CA ASP A 208 25.92 -5.73 1.74
C ASP A 208 25.97 -4.31 2.34
N LYS A 209 24.80 -3.72 2.57
CA LYS A 209 24.68 -2.36 3.09
C LYS A 209 23.34 -2.11 3.77
N VAL A 210 23.37 -1.39 4.88
CA VAL A 210 22.18 -0.76 5.47
C VAL A 210 21.93 0.55 4.74
N LEU A 211 20.81 0.66 4.03
CA LEU A 211 20.46 1.87 3.28
C LEU A 211 19.74 2.88 4.15
N ASP A 212 18.82 2.41 5.00
CA ASP A 212 18.07 3.24 5.94
C ASP A 212 17.58 2.41 7.13
N ILE A 213 17.34 3.08 8.25
CA ILE A 213 16.76 2.51 9.47
C ILE A 213 15.51 3.32 9.80
N GLU A 214 14.41 2.65 10.12
CA GLU A 214 13.13 3.31 10.41
C GLU A 214 12.60 4.19 9.24
N GLU A 215 12.81 3.74 7.99
CA GLU A 215 12.42 4.48 6.78
C GLU A 215 10.91 4.72 6.75
N ASN A 216 10.51 5.99 6.65
CA ASN A 216 9.13 6.36 6.40
C ASN A 216 8.88 6.37 4.88
N ILE A 217 7.99 5.49 4.42
CA ILE A 217 7.60 5.40 3.01
C ILE A 217 6.14 5.80 2.83
N CYS A 218 5.89 6.66 1.85
CA CYS A 218 4.56 7.08 1.43
C CYS A 218 4.38 6.76 -0.05
N CYS A 219 3.28 6.09 -0.40
CA CYS A 219 2.95 5.75 -1.77
C CYS A 219 1.54 6.24 -2.13
N PRO A 220 1.41 7.51 -2.57
CA PRO A 220 0.13 8.08 -3.01
C PRO A 220 -0.43 7.46 -4.29
N LYS A 221 0.31 6.59 -4.97
CA LYS A 221 -0.20 5.79 -6.09
C LYS A 221 -1.01 4.59 -5.60
N LEU A 222 -0.69 4.08 -4.41
CA LEU A 222 -1.36 2.93 -3.80
C LEU A 222 -2.33 3.33 -2.68
N GLY A 223 -2.24 4.56 -2.17
CA GLY A 223 -2.99 4.98 -0.99
C GLY A 223 -2.42 4.42 0.31
N LEU A 224 -1.11 4.13 0.33
CA LEU A 224 -0.44 3.44 1.42
C LEU A 224 0.69 4.26 2.01
N LYS A 225 0.92 4.10 3.32
CA LYS A 225 2.11 4.55 4.03
C LYS A 225 2.64 3.44 4.93
N GLY A 226 3.92 3.49 5.25
CA GLY A 226 4.56 2.51 6.11
C GLY A 226 5.81 3.06 6.80
N LYS A 227 6.25 2.36 7.84
CA LYS A 227 7.53 2.57 8.50
C LYS A 227 8.28 1.25 8.44
N ILE A 228 9.31 1.18 7.61
CA ILE A 228 10.11 -0.04 7.41
C ILE A 228 11.18 -0.04 8.51
N ASP A 229 11.34 -1.15 9.25
CA ASP A 229 12.32 -1.21 10.35
C ASP A 229 13.76 -1.01 9.84
N ALA A 230 14.13 -1.68 8.74
CA ALA A 230 15.39 -1.44 8.04
C ALA A 230 15.25 -1.70 6.53
N THR A 231 15.86 -0.84 5.73
CA THR A 231 15.97 -1.00 4.29
C THR A 231 17.40 -1.42 3.97
N LEU A 232 17.56 -2.59 3.36
CA LEU A 232 18.85 -3.25 3.19
C LEU A 232 19.15 -3.52 1.73
N GLN A 233 20.40 -3.35 1.33
CA GLN A 233 20.94 -3.97 0.13
C GLN A 233 21.54 -5.33 0.51
N VAL A 234 21.08 -6.37 -0.17
CA VAL A 234 21.46 -7.75 0.14
C VAL A 234 21.92 -8.50 -1.10
N THR A 235 22.86 -9.42 -0.91
CA THR A 235 23.22 -10.42 -1.90
C THR A 235 22.59 -11.75 -1.51
N ILE A 236 21.75 -12.30 -2.37
CA ILE A 236 21.07 -13.59 -2.17
C ILE A 236 21.77 -14.65 -3.02
N HIS A 237 22.14 -15.77 -2.39
CA HIS A 237 22.74 -16.92 -3.07
C HIS A 237 21.66 -17.95 -3.41
N GLU A 238 21.24 -17.97 -4.68
CA GLU A 238 20.29 -18.96 -5.19
C GLU A 238 21.00 -20.04 -6.02
N LYS A 239 20.29 -21.15 -6.29
CA LYS A 239 20.81 -22.25 -7.11
C LYS A 239 21.22 -21.81 -8.53
N GLY A 240 20.74 -20.66 -9.00
CA GLY A 240 21.01 -20.10 -10.34
C GLY A 240 22.01 -18.95 -10.39
N GLY A 241 22.58 -18.50 -9.26
CA GLY A 241 23.52 -17.37 -9.23
C GLY A 241 23.42 -16.50 -7.98
N LYS A 242 24.11 -15.35 -8.01
CA LYS A 242 24.00 -14.30 -6.99
C LYS A 242 23.16 -13.15 -7.54
N SER A 243 22.16 -12.71 -6.80
CA SER A 243 21.40 -11.48 -7.09
C SER A 243 21.65 -10.45 -5.99
N SER A 244 21.80 -9.18 -6.38
CA SER A 244 21.83 -8.05 -5.44
C SER A 244 20.48 -7.35 -5.50
N GLU A 245 19.81 -7.25 -4.37
CA GLU A 245 18.44 -6.75 -4.27
C GLU A 245 18.33 -5.75 -3.12
N VAL A 246 17.41 -4.79 -3.25
CA VAL A 246 17.03 -3.89 -2.15
C VAL A 246 15.75 -4.41 -1.51
N VAL A 247 15.81 -4.73 -0.21
CA VAL A 247 14.73 -5.39 0.52
C VAL A 247 14.35 -4.64 1.79
N ALA A 248 13.07 -4.75 2.15
CA ALA A 248 12.58 -4.34 3.46
C ALA A 248 12.77 -5.47 4.47
N LEU A 249 13.40 -5.16 5.60
CA LEU A 249 13.44 -6.02 6.78
C LEU A 249 12.38 -5.53 7.78
N GLU A 250 11.54 -6.45 8.23
CA GLU A 250 10.60 -6.24 9.33
C GLU A 250 11.01 -7.15 10.50
N LEU A 251 11.19 -6.54 11.66
CA LEU A 251 11.54 -7.23 12.91
C LEU A 251 10.26 -7.55 13.68
N LYS A 252 10.21 -8.74 14.28
CA LYS A 252 9.11 -9.16 15.16
C LYS A 252 9.70 -9.84 16.39
N SER A 253 9.49 -9.26 17.55
CA SER A 253 9.78 -9.90 18.85
C SER A 253 8.66 -10.87 19.23
N GLY A 254 9.00 -12.11 19.58
CA GLY A 254 8.03 -13.12 20.03
C GLY A 254 8.00 -14.38 19.17
N ARG A 255 6.89 -15.15 19.23
CA ARG A 255 6.79 -16.42 18.49
C ARG A 255 6.85 -16.16 16.98
N ALA A 256 7.79 -16.84 16.31
CA ALA A 256 7.90 -16.88 14.86
C ALA A 256 6.68 -17.60 14.24
N SER A 257 5.56 -16.89 14.12
CA SER A 257 4.31 -17.43 13.60
C SER A 257 4.21 -17.35 12.07
N GLY A 258 5.00 -16.47 11.44
CA GLY A 258 4.92 -16.22 9.99
C GLY A 258 3.49 -15.89 9.54
N SER A 259 2.73 -15.17 10.38
CA SER A 259 1.30 -14.93 10.18
C SER A 259 1.00 -14.25 8.83
N ALA A 260 -0.24 -14.39 8.39
CA ALA A 260 -0.72 -13.69 7.19
C ALA A 260 -0.55 -12.16 7.32
N GLU A 261 -0.65 -11.59 8.52
CA GLU A 261 -0.40 -10.18 8.79
C GLU A 261 1.07 -9.82 8.54
N HIS A 262 2.01 -10.61 9.08
CA HIS A 262 3.44 -10.36 8.90
C HIS A 262 3.85 -10.45 7.43
N ARG A 263 3.35 -11.47 6.72
CA ARG A 263 3.62 -11.62 5.28
C ARG A 263 2.98 -10.51 4.47
N GLY A 264 1.74 -10.13 4.80
CA GLY A 264 1.03 -9.04 4.15
C GLY A 264 1.78 -7.71 4.28
N GLN A 265 2.35 -7.42 5.45
CA GLN A 265 3.10 -6.20 5.70
C GLN A 265 4.33 -6.09 4.78
N LEU A 266 5.11 -7.18 4.67
CA LEU A 266 6.27 -7.26 3.77
C LEU A 266 5.88 -7.14 2.30
N ILE A 267 4.77 -7.77 1.88
CA ILE A 267 4.25 -7.64 0.50
C ILE A 267 3.94 -6.17 0.19
N LEU A 268 3.24 -5.48 1.10
CA LEU A 268 2.89 -4.07 0.92
C LEU A 268 4.14 -3.17 0.88
N TYR A 269 5.15 -3.45 1.69
CA TYR A 269 6.44 -2.75 1.59
C TYR A 269 7.12 -2.96 0.24
N GLY A 270 7.21 -4.20 -0.23
CA GLY A 270 7.76 -4.50 -1.56
C GLY A 270 7.02 -3.76 -2.69
N MET A 271 5.68 -3.70 -2.62
CA MET A 271 4.87 -2.93 -3.57
C MET A 271 5.20 -1.42 -3.53
N MET A 272 5.29 -0.83 -2.34
CA MET A 272 5.61 0.59 -2.19
C MET A 272 7.04 0.91 -2.65
N MET A 273 8.02 0.09 -2.28
CA MET A 273 9.43 0.25 -2.70
C MET A 273 9.56 0.17 -4.21
N LYS A 274 8.95 -0.83 -4.86
CA LYS A 274 8.95 -0.96 -6.32
C LYS A 274 8.33 0.25 -7.00
N THR A 275 7.24 0.78 -6.44
CA THR A 275 6.56 1.96 -6.99
C THR A 275 7.40 3.23 -6.84
N LYS A 276 8.13 3.37 -5.72
CA LYS A 276 9.08 4.46 -5.47
C LYS A 276 10.23 4.43 -6.48
N LEU A 277 10.87 3.27 -6.65
CA LEU A 277 11.98 3.07 -7.61
C LEU A 277 11.59 3.36 -9.06
N ILE A 278 10.35 3.04 -9.46
CA ILE A 278 9.84 3.38 -10.81
C ILE A 278 9.63 4.89 -10.96
N SER A 279 9.36 5.62 -9.88
CA SER A 279 9.09 7.06 -9.94
C SER A 279 10.37 7.92 -9.90
N GLU A 280 11.50 7.34 -9.50
CA GLU A 280 12.82 7.98 -9.43
C GLU A 280 13.66 7.80 -10.72
N LYS A 281 13.18 6.99 -11.67
CA LYS A 281 13.78 6.80 -13.01
C LYS A 281 13.03 7.60 -14.06
#